data_AF-A0AAD6B4D4-F1
#
_entry.id   AF-A0AAD6B4D4-F1
#
_cell.length_a   1.000
_cell.length_b   1.000
_cell.length_c   1.000
_cell.angle_alpha   90.00
_cell.angle_beta   90.00
_cell.angle_gamma   90.00
#
_symmetry.space_group_name_H-M   'P 1'
#
loop_
_entity.id
_entity.type
_entity.pdbx_description
1 polymer ?
#
loop_
_entity_poly.entity_id
_entity_poly.type
_entity_poly.pdbx_seq_one_letter_code
_entity_poly.pdbx_strand_id
1 'polypeptide(L)'
;MLWSCFSAKGPGRLIHVKARMNGAMYREILSDNLLPSARALKMKRGWVFQHDNDPKHTARATKEWLRKKHFKVLEWPSQSPDLNPIENLWRELKVRVAQRQPQNITALEEICMEEWAKIPAIVLSDAISLQNEWTFAKASRLLTSLFRKLAVMFSVQQLLAHLQQVLETNEVNWKHVLCFLPTLLVYNPGAQGSLTELLSRLLSSAFEGYDLESMITAFLLARQGALEGAAIFPSYSNWFKMSFGGCSGYHASSKKSLVFLLKFLSDLVPFEPQQYLKVTV
;
A
#
# COMPACT_ATOMS: atom_id res chain seq x y z
N MET A 1 -4.16 -26.55 -4.79
CA MET A 1 -3.81 -25.18 -5.23
C MET A 1 -4.71 -24.20 -4.51
N LEU A 2 -4.22 -23.07 -4.00
CA LEU A 2 -5.09 -22.07 -3.36
C LEU A 2 -5.56 -21.01 -4.36
N TRP A 3 -6.76 -20.46 -4.15
CA TRP A 3 -7.26 -19.29 -4.88
C TRP A 3 -7.80 -18.27 -3.89
N SER A 4 -7.55 -16.99 -4.14
CA SER A 4 -8.14 -15.91 -3.38
C SER A 4 -8.25 -14.62 -4.21
N CYS A 5 -8.87 -13.62 -3.62
CA CYS A 5 -8.92 -12.25 -4.08
C CYS A 5 -8.64 -11.33 -2.89
N PHE A 6 -8.31 -10.08 -3.14
CA PHE A 6 -8.14 -9.07 -2.09
C PHE A 6 -8.53 -7.70 -2.65
N SER A 7 -8.69 -6.73 -1.77
CA SER A 7 -8.78 -5.31 -2.10
C SER A 7 -7.98 -4.51 -1.09
N ALA A 8 -7.92 -3.19 -1.25
CA ALA A 8 -7.38 -2.30 -0.23
C ALA A 8 -8.08 -2.41 1.13
N LYS A 9 -9.30 -2.96 1.18
CA LYS A 9 -10.04 -3.19 2.44
C LYS A 9 -9.69 -4.49 3.14
N GLY A 10 -8.92 -5.35 2.52
CA GLY A 10 -8.58 -6.65 3.11
C GLY A 10 -8.48 -7.80 2.13
N PRO A 11 -7.97 -8.94 2.63
CA PRO A 11 -8.13 -10.20 1.95
C PRO A 11 -9.61 -10.55 1.78
N GLY A 12 -9.95 -11.07 0.61
CA GLY A 12 -11.20 -11.77 0.36
C GLY A 12 -11.12 -13.23 0.81
N ARG A 13 -12.10 -14.03 0.41
CA ARG A 13 -12.13 -15.46 0.75
C ARG A 13 -10.95 -16.21 0.15
N LEU A 14 -10.33 -17.08 0.93
CA LEU A 14 -9.33 -18.05 0.48
C LEU A 14 -10.00 -19.42 0.32
N ILE A 15 -9.74 -20.10 -0.79
CA ILE A 15 -10.27 -21.45 -1.03
C ILE A 15 -9.18 -22.41 -1.49
N HIS A 16 -9.37 -23.68 -1.16
CA HIS A 16 -8.58 -24.77 -1.72
C HIS A 16 -9.24 -25.34 -2.98
N VAL A 17 -8.53 -25.21 -4.11
CA VAL A 17 -8.85 -25.83 -5.39
C VAL A 17 -8.14 -27.19 -5.48
N LYS A 18 -8.93 -28.26 -5.34
CA LYS A 18 -8.45 -29.65 -5.29
C LYS A 18 -8.02 -30.21 -6.66
N ALA A 19 -8.53 -29.64 -7.75
CA ALA A 19 -8.25 -30.09 -9.12
C ALA A 19 -7.59 -29.00 -9.96
N ARG A 20 -7.03 -29.37 -11.12
CA ARG A 20 -6.52 -28.40 -12.10
C ARG A 20 -7.66 -27.51 -12.57
N MET A 21 -7.57 -26.22 -12.27
CA MET A 21 -8.61 -25.24 -12.60
C MET A 21 -8.72 -25.06 -14.12
N ASN A 22 -9.91 -25.34 -14.66
CA ASN A 22 -10.28 -25.03 -16.04
C ASN A 22 -11.12 -23.73 -16.11
N GLY A 23 -11.48 -23.28 -17.31
CA GLY A 23 -12.24 -22.05 -17.49
C GLY A 23 -13.65 -22.08 -16.88
N ALA A 24 -14.31 -23.24 -16.81
CA ALA A 24 -15.62 -23.36 -16.19
C ALA A 24 -15.54 -23.24 -14.67
N MET A 25 -14.64 -23.99 -14.06
CA MET A 25 -14.34 -23.90 -12.62
C MET A 25 -13.90 -22.48 -12.23
N TYR A 26 -13.13 -21.80 -13.08
CA TYR A 26 -12.75 -20.41 -12.81
C TYR A 26 -13.96 -19.49 -12.71
N ARG A 27 -14.92 -19.58 -13.62
CA ARG A 27 -16.16 -18.78 -13.58
C ARG A 27 -17.02 -19.09 -12.34
N GLU A 28 -17.09 -20.36 -11.95
CA GLU A 28 -17.76 -20.77 -10.70
C GLU A 28 -17.07 -20.16 -9.48
N ILE A 29 -15.73 -20.24 -9.41
CA ILE A 29 -14.95 -19.63 -8.33
C ILE A 29 -15.21 -18.12 -8.23
N LEU A 30 -15.26 -17.40 -9.37
CA LEU A 30 -15.59 -15.97 -9.37
C LEU A 30 -17.01 -15.72 -8.84
N SER A 31 -17.99 -16.54 -9.23
CA SER A 31 -19.36 -16.43 -8.73
C SER A 31 -19.45 -16.65 -7.22
N ASP A 32 -18.81 -17.70 -6.74
CA ASP A 32 -19.05 -18.25 -5.40
C ASP A 32 -18.10 -17.67 -4.36
N ASN A 33 -17.01 -17.03 -4.79
CA ASN A 33 -15.98 -16.50 -3.90
C ASN A 33 -15.71 -15.02 -4.12
N LEU A 34 -15.48 -14.55 -5.36
CA LEU A 34 -15.18 -13.14 -5.61
C LEU A 34 -16.36 -12.23 -5.26
N LEU A 35 -17.56 -12.53 -5.79
CA LEU A 35 -18.74 -11.69 -5.55
C LEU A 35 -19.14 -11.63 -4.06
N PRO A 36 -19.16 -12.75 -3.31
CA PRO A 36 -19.34 -12.70 -1.87
C PRO A 36 -18.22 -11.95 -1.13
N SER A 37 -16.97 -12.07 -1.58
CA SER A 37 -15.84 -11.32 -0.99
C SER A 37 -16.02 -9.82 -1.17
N ALA A 38 -16.41 -9.36 -2.37
CA ALA A 38 -16.69 -7.95 -2.63
C ALA A 38 -17.82 -7.40 -1.74
N ARG A 39 -18.85 -8.21 -1.47
CA ARG A 39 -19.93 -7.87 -0.52
C ARG A 39 -19.43 -7.80 0.92
N ALA A 40 -18.68 -8.81 1.37
CA ALA A 40 -18.13 -8.87 2.72
C ALA A 40 -17.18 -7.68 3.00
N LEU A 41 -16.38 -7.31 2.01
CA LEU A 41 -15.48 -6.15 2.04
C LEU A 41 -16.24 -4.82 1.85
N LYS A 42 -17.56 -4.83 1.69
CA LYS A 42 -18.39 -3.63 1.48
C LYS A 42 -17.86 -2.75 0.34
N MET A 43 -17.48 -3.35 -0.79
CA MET A 43 -16.96 -2.60 -1.95
C MET A 43 -18.05 -1.70 -2.53
N LYS A 44 -17.72 -0.43 -2.80
CA LYS A 44 -18.64 0.54 -3.42
C LYS A 44 -18.91 0.13 -4.89
N ARG A 45 -20.00 0.62 -5.49
CA ARG A 45 -20.31 0.38 -6.91
C ARG A 45 -19.15 0.88 -7.80
N GLY A 46 -18.93 0.20 -8.94
CA GLY A 46 -17.95 0.62 -9.95
C GLY A 46 -16.51 0.14 -9.70
N TRP A 47 -16.30 -0.84 -8.82
CA TRP A 47 -15.00 -1.48 -8.63
C TRP A 47 -14.49 -2.15 -9.91
N VAL A 48 -13.18 -2.13 -10.08
CA VAL A 48 -12.49 -2.72 -11.24
C VAL A 48 -11.95 -4.08 -10.82
N PHE A 49 -12.12 -5.07 -11.68
CA PHE A 49 -11.61 -6.41 -11.48
C PHE A 49 -10.30 -6.59 -12.23
N GLN A 50 -9.25 -6.98 -11.51
CA GLN A 50 -7.96 -7.32 -12.09
C GLN A 50 -7.76 -8.84 -12.04
N HIS A 51 -7.22 -9.40 -13.12
CA HIS A 51 -6.69 -10.76 -13.20
C HIS A 51 -5.55 -10.83 -14.21
N ASP A 52 -4.76 -11.90 -14.18
CA ASP A 52 -3.70 -12.12 -15.17
C ASP A 52 -4.25 -12.59 -16.54
N ASN A 53 -3.36 -12.63 -17.53
CA ASN A 53 -3.67 -13.04 -18.90
C ASN A 53 -3.60 -14.55 -19.15
N ASP A 54 -3.78 -15.40 -18.12
CA ASP A 54 -3.82 -16.85 -18.34
C ASP A 54 -4.88 -17.22 -19.41
N PRO A 55 -4.59 -18.17 -20.32
CA PRO A 55 -5.52 -18.58 -21.37
C PRO A 55 -6.95 -18.85 -20.90
N LYS A 56 -7.15 -19.37 -19.68
CA LYS A 56 -8.49 -19.65 -19.14
C LYS A 56 -9.25 -18.38 -18.73
N HIS A 57 -8.53 -17.32 -18.35
CA HIS A 57 -9.07 -16.02 -17.97
C HIS A 57 -9.44 -15.20 -19.22
N THR A 58 -8.64 -15.32 -20.28
CA THR A 58 -8.80 -14.57 -21.53
C THR A 58 -9.62 -15.30 -22.59
N ALA A 59 -10.00 -16.57 -22.34
CA ALA A 59 -10.88 -17.35 -23.20
C ALA A 59 -12.20 -16.62 -23.49
N ARG A 60 -12.71 -16.78 -24.72
CA ARG A 60 -13.95 -16.12 -25.19
C ARG A 60 -15.13 -16.33 -24.23
N ALA A 61 -15.33 -17.57 -23.78
CA ALA A 61 -16.41 -17.90 -22.84
C ALA A 61 -16.27 -17.17 -21.49
N THR A 62 -15.04 -16.96 -21.00
CA THR A 62 -14.79 -16.23 -19.75
C THR A 62 -15.03 -14.73 -19.93
N LYS A 63 -14.56 -14.14 -21.04
CA LYS A 63 -14.82 -12.73 -21.39
C LYS A 63 -16.32 -12.45 -21.54
N GLU A 64 -17.05 -13.31 -22.22
CA GLU A 64 -18.51 -13.19 -22.38
C GLU A 64 -19.25 -13.28 -21.05
N TRP A 65 -18.83 -14.19 -20.16
CA TRP A 65 -19.39 -14.32 -18.81
C TRP A 65 -19.14 -13.07 -17.95
N LEU A 66 -17.92 -12.54 -17.96
CA LEU A 66 -17.56 -11.31 -17.22
C LEU A 66 -18.40 -10.12 -17.70
N ARG A 67 -18.57 -9.98 -19.02
CA ARG A 67 -19.44 -8.96 -19.62
C ARG A 67 -20.90 -9.11 -19.17
N LYS A 68 -21.44 -10.35 -19.17
CA LYS A 68 -22.82 -10.64 -18.73
C LYS A 68 -23.03 -10.34 -17.25
N LYS A 69 -21.98 -10.47 -16.43
CA LYS A 69 -21.99 -10.15 -14.99
C LYS A 69 -21.62 -8.69 -14.69
N HIS A 70 -21.46 -7.85 -15.71
CA HIS A 70 -21.13 -6.42 -15.61
C HIS A 70 -19.81 -6.12 -14.88
N PHE A 71 -18.81 -6.98 -15.03
CA PHE A 71 -17.47 -6.71 -14.52
C PHE A 71 -16.76 -5.67 -15.39
N LYS A 72 -16.17 -4.65 -14.76
CA LYS A 72 -15.19 -3.77 -15.39
C LYS A 72 -13.81 -4.40 -15.20
N VAL A 73 -13.25 -5.00 -16.24
CA VAL A 73 -11.96 -5.69 -16.17
C VAL A 73 -10.82 -4.71 -16.46
N LEU A 74 -9.78 -4.71 -15.62
CA LEU A 74 -8.55 -3.95 -15.88
C LEU A 74 -7.74 -4.65 -16.97
N GLU A 75 -7.30 -3.89 -17.96
CA GLU A 75 -6.37 -4.41 -18.97
C GLU A 75 -5.00 -4.63 -18.32
N TRP A 76 -4.45 -5.85 -18.44
CA TRP A 76 -3.23 -6.24 -17.75
C TRP A 76 -2.12 -6.59 -18.75
N PRO A 77 -0.87 -6.13 -18.55
CA PRO A 77 0.25 -6.53 -19.40
C PRO A 77 0.61 -8.00 -19.20
N SER A 78 0.93 -8.69 -20.29
CA SER A 78 1.37 -10.09 -20.26
C SER A 78 2.68 -10.24 -19.46
N GLN A 79 2.86 -11.39 -18.80
CA GLN A 79 4.10 -11.77 -18.10
C GLN A 79 4.60 -10.77 -17.03
N SER A 80 3.69 -10.07 -16.35
CA SER A 80 4.03 -9.10 -15.29
C SER A 80 3.48 -9.52 -13.91
N PRO A 81 3.95 -10.65 -13.32
CA PRO A 81 3.50 -11.09 -12.00
C PRO A 81 3.98 -10.17 -10.88
N ASP A 82 5.11 -9.50 -11.06
CA ASP A 82 5.69 -8.50 -10.15
C ASP A 82 4.79 -7.28 -9.94
N LEU A 83 3.97 -6.95 -10.94
CA LEU A 83 3.00 -5.86 -10.86
C LEU A 83 1.73 -6.24 -10.10
N ASN A 84 1.44 -7.55 -9.91
CA ASN A 84 0.23 -7.99 -9.24
C ASN A 84 0.40 -7.94 -7.71
N PRO A 85 -0.30 -7.04 -6.98
CA PRO A 85 -0.05 -6.88 -5.56
C PRO A 85 -0.46 -8.10 -4.71
N ILE A 86 -1.29 -9.01 -5.24
CA ILE A 86 -1.64 -10.27 -4.54
C ILE A 86 -0.43 -11.17 -4.34
N GLU A 87 0.60 -11.07 -5.18
CA GLU A 87 1.84 -11.85 -5.02
C GLU A 87 2.60 -11.47 -3.75
N ASN A 88 2.44 -10.22 -3.28
CA ASN A 88 2.99 -9.81 -1.99
C ASN A 88 2.23 -10.47 -0.83
N LEU A 89 0.90 -10.58 -0.93
CA LEU A 89 0.08 -11.27 0.08
C LEU A 89 0.42 -12.76 0.12
N TRP A 90 0.63 -13.40 -1.04
CA TRP A 90 1.07 -14.79 -1.09
C TRP A 90 2.45 -15.01 -0.48
N ARG A 91 3.37 -14.06 -0.65
CA ARG A 91 4.68 -14.11 0.00
C ARG A 91 4.55 -14.02 1.52
N GLU A 92 3.75 -13.08 2.02
CA GLU A 92 3.50 -12.91 3.45
C GLU A 92 2.85 -14.16 4.06
N LEU A 93 1.85 -14.73 3.38
CA LEU A 93 1.22 -15.97 3.80
C LEU A 93 2.26 -17.09 3.95
N LYS A 94 3.16 -17.26 2.97
CA LYS A 94 4.21 -18.28 3.02
C LYS A 94 5.14 -18.09 4.22
N VAL A 95 5.51 -16.85 4.56
CA VAL A 95 6.35 -16.54 5.72
C VAL A 95 5.65 -16.93 7.02
N ARG A 96 4.39 -16.53 7.20
CA ARG A 96 3.59 -16.85 8.40
C ARG A 96 3.34 -18.35 8.55
N VAL A 97 3.00 -19.02 7.45
CA VAL A 97 2.81 -20.48 7.41
C VAL A 97 4.12 -21.20 7.77
N ALA A 98 5.26 -20.75 7.25
CA ALA A 98 6.56 -21.36 7.55
C ALA A 98 6.92 -21.27 9.03
N GLN A 99 6.59 -20.17 9.71
CA GLN A 99 6.81 -20.01 11.15
C GLN A 99 6.01 -21.02 11.98
N ARG A 100 4.85 -21.46 11.49
CA ARG A 100 3.99 -22.43 12.18
C ARG A 100 4.32 -23.88 11.90
N GLN A 101 5.26 -24.15 10.99
CA GLN A 101 5.79 -25.48 10.68
C GLN A 101 4.70 -26.58 10.54
N PRO A 102 3.78 -26.44 9.57
CA PRO A 102 2.72 -27.42 9.35
C PRO A 102 3.30 -28.82 9.06
N GLN A 103 2.76 -29.84 9.71
CA GLN A 103 3.27 -31.21 9.64
C GLN A 103 2.60 -32.09 8.56
N ASN A 104 1.45 -31.65 8.04
CA ASN A 104 0.70 -32.37 7.01
C ASN A 104 -0.15 -31.39 6.19
N ILE A 105 -0.76 -31.89 5.09
CA ILE A 105 -1.55 -31.06 4.17
C ILE A 105 -2.79 -30.46 4.86
N THR A 106 -3.47 -31.19 5.73
CA THR A 106 -4.64 -30.68 6.45
C THR A 106 -4.26 -29.52 7.37
N ALA A 107 -3.20 -29.69 8.16
CA ALA A 107 -2.66 -28.63 9.02
C ALA A 107 -2.17 -27.44 8.19
N LEU A 108 -1.55 -27.68 7.03
CA LEU A 108 -1.14 -26.62 6.11
C LEU A 108 -2.34 -25.82 5.62
N GLU A 109 -3.44 -26.49 5.22
CA GLU A 109 -4.67 -25.83 4.77
C GLU A 109 -5.31 -24.98 5.86
N GLU A 110 -5.47 -25.53 7.07
CA GLU A 110 -6.01 -24.81 8.22
C GLU A 110 -5.16 -23.60 8.58
N ILE A 111 -3.84 -23.78 8.67
CA ILE A 111 -2.90 -22.68 8.96
C ILE A 111 -2.97 -21.62 7.86
N CYS A 112 -3.08 -22.00 6.58
CA CYS A 112 -3.22 -21.03 5.50
C CYS A 112 -4.51 -20.21 5.65
N MET A 113 -5.64 -20.84 6.00
CA MET A 113 -6.90 -20.13 6.21
C MET A 113 -6.85 -19.20 7.42
N GLU A 114 -6.30 -19.66 8.54
CA GLU A 114 -6.14 -18.86 9.75
C GLU A 114 -5.22 -17.67 9.51
N GLU A 115 -4.04 -17.90 8.93
CA GLU A 115 -3.08 -16.82 8.70
C GLU A 115 -3.59 -15.86 7.64
N TRP A 116 -4.25 -16.33 6.57
CA TRP A 116 -4.86 -15.46 5.56
C TRP A 116 -5.91 -14.51 6.14
N ALA A 117 -6.75 -14.99 7.06
CA ALA A 117 -7.72 -14.14 7.76
C ALA A 117 -7.05 -13.11 8.69
N LYS A 118 -5.83 -13.42 9.17
CA LYS A 118 -4.98 -12.52 9.97
C LYS A 118 -4.07 -11.64 9.14
N ILE A 119 -3.96 -11.86 7.82
CA ILE A 119 -3.27 -10.91 6.94
C ILE A 119 -4.12 -9.65 7.01
N PRO A 120 -3.59 -8.54 7.56
CA PRO A 120 -4.31 -7.30 7.53
C PRO A 120 -4.66 -6.99 6.06
N ALA A 121 -5.65 -6.12 5.78
CA ALA A 121 -5.54 -5.36 4.53
C ALA A 121 -4.09 -4.85 4.44
N ILE A 122 -3.47 -4.61 3.29
CA ILE A 122 -2.19 -3.87 3.36
C ILE A 122 -2.56 -2.48 3.91
N VAL A 123 -2.52 -2.38 5.23
CA VAL A 123 -2.93 -1.27 6.06
C VAL A 123 -1.65 -0.49 6.17
N LEU A 124 -1.80 0.82 6.15
CA LEU A 124 -0.75 1.76 6.49
C LEU A 124 0.23 1.28 7.59
N SER A 125 -0.24 0.52 8.58
CA SER A 125 0.59 -0.11 9.62
C SER A 125 1.74 -0.96 9.08
N ASP A 126 1.50 -1.74 8.03
CA ASP A 126 2.51 -2.58 7.40
C ASP A 126 3.49 -1.70 6.60
N ALA A 127 2.98 -0.66 5.95
CA ALA A 127 3.83 0.33 5.28
C ALA A 127 4.76 1.02 6.28
N ILE A 128 4.25 1.47 7.44
CA ILE A 128 5.04 2.10 8.51
C ILE A 128 6.09 1.12 9.08
N SER A 129 5.71 -0.15 9.25
CA SER A 129 6.60 -1.19 9.80
C SER A 129 7.71 -1.59 8.82
N LEU A 130 7.43 -1.52 7.51
CA LEU A 130 8.34 -1.97 6.45
C LEU A 130 9.12 -0.83 5.76
N GLN A 131 8.93 0.44 6.14
CA GLN A 131 9.62 1.59 5.51
C GLN A 131 11.15 1.39 5.44
N ASN A 132 11.72 0.83 6.50
CA ASN A 132 13.15 0.53 6.61
C ASN A 132 13.64 -0.50 5.59
N GLU A 133 12.76 -1.31 5.02
CA GLU A 133 13.08 -2.32 4.00
C GLU A 133 12.95 -1.77 2.57
N TRP A 134 12.40 -0.56 2.41
CA TRP A 134 12.10 0.06 1.11
C TRP A 134 12.92 1.33 0.85
N THR A 135 14.05 1.46 1.55
CA THR A 135 15.02 2.52 1.30
C THR A 135 15.72 2.34 -0.05
N PHE A 136 16.33 3.41 -0.57
CA PHE A 136 17.07 3.34 -1.84
C PHE A 136 18.13 2.24 -1.82
N ALA A 137 18.87 2.12 -0.71
CA ALA A 137 19.94 1.14 -0.55
C ALA A 137 19.46 -0.32 -0.56
N LYS A 138 18.23 -0.58 -0.11
CA LYS A 138 17.65 -1.94 -0.04
C LYS A 138 16.75 -2.28 -1.22
N ALA A 139 16.29 -1.28 -1.97
CA ALA A 139 15.47 -1.49 -3.16
C ALA A 139 16.24 -2.26 -4.25
N SER A 140 15.52 -3.07 -5.04
CA SER A 140 16.15 -3.86 -6.10
C SER A 140 16.76 -2.96 -7.19
N ARG A 141 17.90 -3.38 -7.75
CA ARG A 141 18.59 -2.64 -8.83
C ARG A 141 17.71 -2.44 -10.07
N LEU A 142 16.86 -3.41 -10.38
CA LEU A 142 15.93 -3.31 -11.52
C LEU A 142 14.88 -2.22 -11.27
N LEU A 143 14.29 -2.19 -10.07
CA LEU A 143 13.26 -1.23 -9.71
C LEU A 143 13.83 0.20 -9.65
N THR A 144 14.99 0.37 -9.01
CA THR A 144 15.67 1.66 -8.96
C THR A 144 16.12 2.12 -10.35
N SER A 145 16.56 1.21 -11.23
CA SER A 145 16.88 1.55 -12.62
C SER A 145 15.65 2.00 -13.41
N LEU A 146 14.48 1.38 -13.19
CA LEU A 146 13.23 1.78 -13.84
C LEU A 146 12.83 3.19 -13.38
N PHE A 147 12.82 3.44 -12.08
CA PHE A 147 12.50 4.74 -11.51
C PHE A 147 13.47 5.83 -11.95
N ARG A 148 14.76 5.51 -12.09
CA ARG A 148 15.74 6.45 -12.66
C ARG A 148 15.41 6.81 -14.11
N LYS A 149 15.00 5.84 -14.94
CA LYS A 149 14.59 6.13 -16.32
C LYS A 149 13.38 7.07 -16.35
N LEU A 150 12.40 6.85 -15.47
CA LEU A 150 11.27 7.77 -15.32
C LEU A 150 11.71 9.17 -14.87
N ALA A 151 12.66 9.25 -13.94
CA ALA A 151 13.23 10.52 -13.45
C ALA A 151 14.00 11.31 -14.52
N VAL A 152 14.45 10.65 -15.59
CA VAL A 152 15.06 11.32 -16.76
C VAL A 152 13.99 11.80 -17.74
N MET A 153 12.86 11.09 -17.84
CA MET A 153 11.80 11.39 -18.79
C MET A 153 10.87 12.53 -18.33
N PHE A 154 10.68 12.70 -17.03
CA PHE A 154 9.72 13.63 -16.45
C PHE A 154 10.40 14.58 -15.47
N SER A 155 9.87 15.80 -15.33
CA SER A 155 10.33 16.70 -14.28
C SER A 155 9.95 16.17 -12.89
N VAL A 156 10.69 16.59 -11.86
CA VAL A 156 10.38 16.27 -10.47
C VAL A 156 8.94 16.67 -10.13
N GLN A 157 8.48 17.84 -10.58
CA GLN A 157 7.12 18.29 -10.31
C GLN A 157 6.07 17.36 -10.95
N GLN A 158 6.29 16.93 -12.18
CA GLN A 158 5.39 15.99 -12.88
C GLN A 158 5.33 14.64 -12.16
N LEU A 159 6.48 14.13 -11.73
CA LEU A 159 6.57 12.86 -11.02
C LEU A 159 5.87 12.90 -9.66
N LEU A 160 6.05 13.98 -8.90
CA LEU A 160 5.37 14.16 -7.63
C LEU A 160 3.86 14.42 -7.80
N ALA A 161 3.46 15.09 -8.87
CA ALA A 161 2.03 15.24 -9.20
C ALA A 161 1.38 13.89 -9.51
N HIS A 162 2.06 13.03 -10.28
CA HIS A 162 1.58 11.66 -10.52
C HIS A 162 1.60 10.81 -9.25
N LEU A 163 2.62 10.96 -8.41
CA LEU A 163 2.67 10.30 -7.11
C LEU A 163 1.47 10.70 -6.25
N GLN A 164 1.13 12.00 -6.21
CA GLN A 164 -0.04 12.50 -5.50
C GLN A 164 -1.34 11.90 -6.04
N GLN A 165 -1.51 11.83 -7.36
CA GLN A 165 -2.67 11.16 -7.98
C GLN A 165 -2.77 9.68 -7.57
N VAL A 166 -1.64 8.97 -7.47
CA VAL A 166 -1.59 7.58 -7.00
C VAL A 166 -2.01 7.50 -5.53
N LEU A 167 -1.55 8.41 -4.69
CA LEU A 167 -1.88 8.47 -3.27
C LEU A 167 -3.37 8.76 -3.01
N GLU A 168 -4.01 9.51 -3.91
CA GLU A 168 -5.45 9.78 -3.88
C GLU A 168 -6.30 8.59 -4.39
N THR A 169 -5.68 7.54 -4.91
CA THR A 169 -6.40 6.31 -5.27
C THR A 169 -6.67 5.42 -4.06
N ASN A 170 -7.80 4.73 -4.05
CA ASN A 170 -8.13 3.78 -2.98
C ASN A 170 -7.21 2.53 -2.96
N GLU A 171 -6.28 2.37 -3.90
CA GLU A 171 -5.47 1.15 -4.08
C GLU A 171 -3.97 1.46 -4.18
N VAL A 172 -3.46 2.20 -3.19
CA VAL A 172 -2.04 2.59 -3.13
C VAL A 172 -1.14 1.36 -2.95
N ASN A 173 -0.21 1.16 -3.90
CA ASN A 173 0.89 0.21 -3.72
C ASN A 173 2.02 0.85 -2.91
N TRP A 174 1.90 0.81 -1.58
CA TRP A 174 2.83 1.50 -0.67
C TRP A 174 4.29 1.12 -0.88
N LYS A 175 4.60 -0.15 -1.19
CA LYS A 175 5.97 -0.56 -1.50
C LYS A 175 6.54 0.21 -2.69
N HIS A 176 5.79 0.35 -3.77
CA HIS A 176 6.27 1.06 -4.96
C HIS A 176 6.37 2.56 -4.72
N VAL A 177 5.38 3.15 -4.05
CA VAL A 177 5.40 4.55 -3.62
C VAL A 177 6.64 4.85 -2.76
N LEU A 178 6.85 4.03 -1.75
CA LEU A 178 7.91 4.21 -0.76
C LEU A 178 9.30 3.77 -1.26
N CYS A 179 9.40 2.99 -2.33
CA CYS A 179 10.67 2.79 -3.06
C CYS A 179 10.94 3.92 -4.08
N PHE A 180 9.88 4.46 -4.69
CA PHE A 180 9.99 5.51 -5.70
C PHE A 180 10.51 6.81 -5.09
N LEU A 181 9.93 7.21 -3.96
CA LEU A 181 10.27 8.47 -3.30
C LEU A 181 11.77 8.56 -2.93
N PRO A 182 12.38 7.61 -2.20
CA PRO A 182 13.82 7.55 -1.98
C PRO A 182 14.65 7.61 -3.26
N THR A 183 14.24 6.87 -4.28
CA THR A 183 14.96 6.84 -5.55
C THR A 183 14.98 8.22 -6.19
N LEU A 184 13.85 8.92 -6.17
CA LEU A 184 13.75 10.29 -6.69
C LEU A 184 14.62 11.27 -5.88
N LEU A 185 14.58 11.18 -4.55
CA LEU A 185 15.36 12.04 -3.65
C LEU A 185 16.88 11.85 -3.82
N VAL A 186 17.34 10.61 -3.92
CA VAL A 186 18.78 10.30 -4.05
C VAL A 186 19.31 10.70 -5.43
N TYR A 187 18.54 10.50 -6.51
CA TYR A 187 18.99 10.85 -7.86
C TYR A 187 18.82 12.32 -8.22
N ASN A 188 17.90 13.03 -7.56
CA ASN A 188 17.62 14.41 -7.88
C ASN A 188 17.60 15.26 -6.60
N PRO A 189 18.72 15.93 -6.26
CA PRO A 189 18.78 16.80 -5.08
C PRO A 189 17.71 17.90 -5.07
N GLY A 190 17.23 18.34 -6.24
CA GLY A 190 16.13 19.30 -6.36
C GLY A 190 14.77 18.77 -5.90
N ALA A 191 14.62 17.45 -5.74
CA ALA A 191 13.37 16.82 -5.30
C ALA A 191 13.03 17.06 -3.83
N GLN A 192 14.02 17.36 -2.99
CA GLN A 192 13.79 17.66 -1.57
C GLN A 192 12.84 18.85 -1.38
N GLY A 193 13.04 19.93 -2.14
CA GLY A 193 12.20 21.12 -2.06
C GLY A 193 10.76 20.83 -2.46
N SER A 194 10.57 20.12 -3.57
CA SER A 194 9.23 19.75 -4.04
C SER A 194 8.52 18.74 -3.14
N LEU A 195 9.25 17.81 -2.50
CA LEU A 195 8.67 16.94 -1.48
C LEU A 195 8.22 17.76 -0.27
N THR A 196 9.04 18.73 0.17
CA THR A 196 8.68 19.61 1.29
C THR A 196 7.40 20.38 1.00
N GLU A 197 7.25 20.92 -0.21
CA GLU A 197 6.03 21.59 -0.65
C GLU A 197 4.82 20.63 -0.64
N LEU A 198 4.97 19.41 -1.16
CA LEU A 198 3.91 18.40 -1.14
C LEU A 198 3.47 18.07 0.30
N LEU A 199 4.42 17.87 1.22
CA LEU A 199 4.14 17.62 2.64
C LEU A 199 3.37 18.79 3.26
N SER A 200 3.77 20.03 2.97
CA SER A 200 3.04 21.22 3.44
C SER A 200 1.61 21.28 2.92
N ARG A 201 1.37 20.95 1.64
CA ARG A 201 0.01 20.90 1.07
C ARG A 201 -0.86 19.82 1.71
N LEU A 202 -0.30 18.62 1.91
CA LEU A 202 -1.00 17.52 2.58
C LEU A 202 -1.36 17.88 4.02
N LEU A 203 -0.44 18.52 4.76
CA LEU A 203 -0.73 18.99 6.11
C LEU A 203 -1.80 20.09 6.12
N SER A 204 -1.73 21.08 5.21
CA SER A 204 -2.78 22.09 5.10
C SER A 204 -4.15 21.44 4.87
N SER A 205 -4.25 20.54 3.90
CA SER A 205 -5.50 19.83 3.59
C SER A 205 -6.00 18.98 4.77
N ALA A 206 -5.09 18.29 5.46
CA ALA A 206 -5.41 17.50 6.65
C ALA A 206 -6.03 18.35 7.77
N PHE A 207 -5.51 19.55 8.03
CA PHE A 207 -6.01 20.41 9.11
C PHE A 207 -7.24 21.24 8.71
N GLU A 208 -7.38 21.62 7.45
CA GLU A 208 -8.58 22.29 6.94
C GLU A 208 -9.79 21.34 6.93
N GLY A 209 -9.59 20.10 6.46
CA GLY A 209 -10.63 19.09 6.32
C GLY A 209 -10.79 18.15 7.51
N TYR A 210 -9.87 18.17 8.49
CA TYR A 210 -9.71 17.09 9.46
C TYR A 210 -9.54 15.71 8.76
N ASP A 211 -8.87 15.72 7.61
CA ASP A 211 -8.68 14.55 6.77
C ASP A 211 -7.51 13.70 7.30
N LEU A 212 -7.86 12.52 7.78
CA LEU A 212 -6.91 11.57 8.33
C LEU A 212 -6.01 10.98 7.24
N GLU A 213 -6.50 10.80 6.02
CA GLU A 213 -5.73 10.17 4.93
C GLU A 213 -4.57 11.07 4.46
N SER A 214 -4.82 12.38 4.32
CA SER A 214 -3.78 13.37 4.05
C SER A 214 -2.74 13.44 5.18
N MET A 215 -3.17 13.39 6.44
CA MET A 215 -2.28 13.39 7.60
C MET A 215 -1.36 12.16 7.59
N ILE A 216 -1.98 10.98 7.43
CA ILE A 216 -1.30 9.69 7.30
C ILE A 216 -0.23 9.74 6.20
N THR A 217 -0.61 10.24 5.04
CA THR A 217 0.25 10.26 3.85
C THR A 217 1.44 11.19 4.06
N ALA A 218 1.22 12.38 4.63
CA ALA A 218 2.29 13.31 4.95
C ALA A 218 3.33 12.69 5.87
N PHE A 219 2.88 12.07 6.98
CA PHE A 219 3.78 11.43 7.94
C PHE A 219 4.56 10.26 7.34
N LEU A 220 3.89 9.43 6.52
CA LEU A 220 4.53 8.29 5.90
C LEU A 220 5.63 8.72 4.90
N LEU A 221 5.35 9.70 4.03
CA LEU A 221 6.32 10.21 3.07
C LEU A 221 7.49 10.92 3.77
N ALA A 222 7.22 11.72 4.80
CA ALA A 222 8.27 12.39 5.58
C ALA A 222 9.19 11.40 6.28
N ARG A 223 8.62 10.36 6.91
CA ARG A 223 9.39 9.28 7.54
C ARG A 223 10.21 8.53 6.49
N GLN A 224 9.64 8.25 5.31
CA GLN A 224 10.37 7.58 4.23
C GLN A 224 11.57 8.40 3.75
N GLY A 225 11.39 9.71 3.52
CA GLY A 225 12.49 10.58 3.13
C GLY A 225 13.60 10.61 4.19
N ALA A 226 13.23 10.69 5.46
CA ALA A 226 14.18 10.74 6.58
C ALA A 226 15.07 9.50 6.69
N LEU A 227 14.62 8.34 6.19
CA LEU A 227 15.41 7.10 6.19
C LEU A 227 16.61 7.13 5.25
N GLU A 228 16.61 8.03 4.26
CA GLU A 228 17.76 8.21 3.34
C GLU A 228 18.88 9.06 3.94
N GLY A 229 18.68 9.58 5.16
CA GLY A 229 19.68 10.31 5.91
C GLY A 229 19.62 11.83 5.70
N ALA A 230 20.20 12.55 6.67
CA ALA A 230 20.11 14.01 6.80
C ALA A 230 20.70 14.80 5.61
N ALA A 231 21.56 14.18 4.81
CA ALA A 231 22.12 14.79 3.60
C ALA A 231 21.12 14.84 2.45
N ILE A 232 20.09 13.99 2.46
CA ILE A 232 19.08 13.85 1.40
C ILE A 232 17.76 14.51 1.82
N PHE A 233 17.33 14.28 3.05
CA PHE A 233 16.11 14.85 3.61
C PHE A 233 16.29 15.08 5.12
N PRO A 234 15.66 16.11 5.73
CA PRO A 234 15.75 16.33 7.17
C PRO A 234 15.39 15.07 7.96
N SER A 235 16.03 14.87 9.11
CA SER A 235 15.61 13.78 10.01
C SER A 235 14.13 13.95 10.35
N TYR A 236 13.45 12.83 10.62
CA TYR A 236 12.02 12.85 10.93
C TYR A 236 11.70 13.77 12.13
N SER A 237 12.57 13.78 13.15
CA SER A 237 12.46 14.70 14.29
C SER A 237 12.62 16.17 13.91
N ASN A 238 13.56 16.50 13.02
CA ASN A 238 13.77 17.87 12.54
C ASN A 238 12.61 18.32 11.66
N TRP A 239 12.15 17.48 10.73
CA TRP A 239 10.96 17.75 9.94
C TRP A 239 9.74 17.99 10.84
N PHE A 240 9.49 17.10 11.81
CA PHE A 240 8.38 17.25 12.74
C PHE A 240 8.47 18.55 13.54
N LYS A 241 9.66 18.90 14.04
CA LYS A 241 9.90 20.17 14.75
C LYS A 241 9.67 21.38 13.83
N MET A 242 10.07 21.32 12.56
CA MET A 242 9.81 22.41 11.60
C MET A 242 8.32 22.56 11.30
N SER A 243 7.57 21.45 11.20
CA SER A 243 6.14 21.45 10.88
C SER A 243 5.25 21.81 12.08
N PHE A 244 5.63 21.44 13.31
CA PHE A 244 4.78 21.52 14.50
C PHE A 244 5.43 22.21 15.70
N GLY A 245 6.70 22.60 15.65
CA GLY A 245 7.41 23.19 16.80
C GLY A 245 7.19 24.69 17.00
N GLY A 246 6.56 25.38 16.04
CA GLY A 246 6.28 26.82 16.12
C GLY A 246 4.89 27.15 16.67
N CYS A 247 4.77 28.30 17.34
CA CYS A 247 3.50 28.80 17.91
C CYS A 247 2.42 29.16 16.86
N SER A 248 2.77 29.21 15.58
CA SER A 248 1.89 29.51 14.45
C SER A 248 1.64 28.30 13.54
N GLY A 249 1.96 27.09 13.98
CA GLY A 249 1.77 25.87 13.19
C GLY A 249 0.30 25.48 13.02
N TYR A 250 0.03 24.54 12.10
CA TYR A 250 -1.31 24.07 11.73
C TYR A 250 -2.22 23.73 12.92
N HIS A 251 -1.63 23.15 13.96
CA HIS A 251 -2.28 22.69 15.18
C HIS A 251 -2.62 23.81 16.18
N ALA A 252 -1.94 24.97 16.10
CA ALA A 252 -2.14 26.11 17.00
C ALA A 252 -3.35 26.98 16.61
N SER A 253 -3.98 26.69 15.46
CA SER A 253 -5.14 27.41 14.93
C SER A 253 -6.41 27.27 15.78
N SER A 254 -6.61 26.12 16.44
CA SER A 254 -7.78 25.89 17.29
C SER A 254 -7.59 24.71 18.25
N LYS A 255 -8.40 24.65 19.33
CA LYS A 255 -8.47 23.47 20.21
C LYS A 255 -8.79 22.19 19.44
N LYS A 256 -9.65 22.27 18.41
CA LYS A 256 -10.05 21.12 17.59
C LYS A 256 -8.86 20.62 16.76
N SER A 257 -8.07 21.53 16.18
CA SER A 257 -6.84 21.21 15.43
C SER A 257 -5.81 20.51 16.31
N LEU A 258 -5.61 21.00 17.54
CA LEU A 258 -4.70 20.38 18.51
C LEU A 258 -5.18 18.96 18.90
N VAL A 259 -6.47 18.78 19.20
CA VAL A 259 -7.04 17.46 19.55
C VAL A 259 -6.90 16.48 18.38
N PHE A 260 -7.13 16.93 17.14
CA PHE A 260 -6.96 16.11 15.95
C PHE A 260 -5.52 15.59 15.81
N LEU A 261 -4.53 16.49 15.93
CA LEU A 261 -3.11 16.10 15.90
C LEU A 261 -2.77 15.14 17.03
N LEU A 262 -3.14 15.45 18.28
CA LEU A 262 -2.82 14.61 19.43
C LEU A 262 -3.45 13.21 19.32
N LYS A 263 -4.69 13.12 18.82
CA LYS A 263 -5.34 11.83 18.57
C LYS A 263 -4.58 11.03 17.52
N PHE A 264 -4.25 11.65 16.39
CA PHE A 264 -3.45 11.01 15.34
C PHE A 264 -2.10 10.50 15.85
N LEU A 265 -1.35 11.33 16.58
CA LEU A 265 -0.06 10.94 17.16
C LEU A 265 -0.19 9.81 18.19
N SER A 266 -1.28 9.80 18.97
CA SER A 266 -1.59 8.74 19.91
C SER A 266 -1.85 7.40 19.21
N ASP A 267 -2.56 7.45 18.08
CA ASP A 267 -2.82 6.26 17.25
C ASP A 267 -1.55 5.76 16.52
N LEU A 268 -0.57 6.64 16.28
CA LEU A 268 0.70 6.30 15.62
C LEU A 268 1.71 5.63 16.58
N VAL A 269 1.53 5.79 17.90
CA VAL A 269 2.42 5.26 18.95
C VAL A 269 2.85 3.80 18.76
N PRO A 270 1.96 2.85 18.43
CA PRO A 270 2.36 1.45 18.29
C PRO A 270 3.35 1.18 17.15
N PHE A 271 3.53 2.15 16.25
CA PHE A 271 4.34 2.03 15.03
C PHE A 271 5.61 2.90 15.05
N GLU A 272 5.84 3.64 16.15
CA GLU A 272 7.09 4.37 16.38
C GLU A 272 8.16 3.44 16.98
N PRO A 273 9.44 3.56 16.57
CA PRO A 273 10.51 2.71 17.10
C PRO A 273 10.66 2.90 18.62
N GLN A 274 11.04 1.82 19.33
CA GLN A 274 11.18 1.76 20.80
C GLN A 274 12.19 2.77 21.41
N GLN A 275 12.81 3.64 20.62
CA GLN A 275 13.85 4.59 21.05
C GLN A 275 13.32 5.81 21.81
N TYR A 276 12.00 5.90 22.04
CA TYR A 276 11.39 7.03 22.75
C TYR A 276 10.83 6.59 24.11
N LEU A 277 11.59 6.86 25.17
CA LEU A 277 11.10 6.78 26.56
C LEU A 277 9.87 7.69 26.71
N LYS A 278 8.74 7.10 27.09
CA LYS A 278 7.52 7.83 27.42
C LYS A 278 7.41 7.94 28.94
N VAL A 279 7.54 9.16 29.45
CA VAL A 279 7.22 9.50 30.83
C VAL A 279 5.80 10.07 30.84
N THR A 280 4.92 9.48 31.64
CA THR A 280 3.59 10.03 31.96
C THR A 280 3.62 10.59 33.37
N VAL A 281 2.97 11.75 33.58
CA VAL A 281 2.46 12.15 34.90
C VAL A 281 1.05 11.59 35.04
#